data_AF-M3IJ01-F1
#
_entry.id   AF-M3IJ01-F1
#
_cell.length_a   1.000
_cell.length_b   1.000
_cell.length_c   1.000
_cell.angle_alpha   90.00
_cell.angle_beta   90.00
_cell.angle_gamma   90.00
#
_symmetry.space_group_name_H-M   'P 1'
#
loop_
_entity.id
_entity.type
_entity.pdbx_description
1 polymer ?
#
loop_
_entity_poly.entity_id
_entity_poly.type
_entity_poly.pdbx_seq_one_letter_code
_entity_poly.pdbx_strand_id
1 'polypeptide(L)'
;MDTKNTLSDVDEFLELIHKLLLKQDNYRFAVLDFIIAMPDMTENLRNQIIDSLVYIFKPGFDVMDVLNYWKDGDSALEKSFEYDVLHLKRVMMNMTTHQEISNHLIKYPHITNTPGWLSSIFPRFNSSTTVTNLTAPPEFQPFIDSSKYLISQGVCLNELDTSYILHTDSVKPYSVFSGYAKTKKLNKHIITYLIKQVLDKPEELAIIYKKGSSVIDDNLLFQVLDILFPAHIDIWDTLAGHNSDKQEMILTRLIGELSPEEIQKLIVKFDYKYKFARILITTLTTNHKPEISQLISLVNQVSSKHTLLEINRSTLLRAKLIDDEFVVLTFNRLIELTLPRNSNSFNETFQASKKDFHKVIRSYSQTLSLISAADLSQILNSLHKFIKSESFHYHEDPLARDYLMKVVCNETFHFLKRSKSSQDFVLYTHQVSQSTNLKWVNYWLFKSMVLQDYEKAIKLVELYKDEPKQLQKYIPALISGIIHNENLDTMKKLVFLDTFMTSLFQNGFNNIIQPKQIHELIMLIRNDIKKSGTSNNLHVKSWLLKKCHENKNFQQVLESLNRKEKRKAMV
;
A
#
# COMPACT_ATOMS: atom_id res chain seq x y z
N MET A 1 -5.70 -10.02 -66.35
CA MET A 1 -4.79 -8.87 -66.45
C MET A 1 -5.33 -7.81 -65.51
N ASP A 2 -4.80 -7.75 -64.29
CA ASP A 2 -5.01 -6.63 -63.37
C ASP A 2 -3.62 -6.20 -62.88
N THR A 3 -3.05 -5.28 -63.63
CA THR A 3 -1.76 -4.61 -63.38
C THR A 3 -2.01 -3.33 -62.59
N LYS A 4 -2.15 -3.43 -61.26
CA LYS A 4 -2.05 -2.31 -60.30
C LYS A 4 -1.58 -2.77 -58.90
N ASN A 5 -0.51 -3.56 -58.84
CA ASN A 5 0.33 -3.65 -57.63
C ASN A 5 1.65 -2.96 -57.99
N THR A 6 1.68 -1.67 -57.74
CA THR A 6 2.68 -0.72 -58.28
C THR A 6 3.94 -0.72 -57.43
N LEU A 7 5.11 -0.46 -58.02
CA LEU A 7 6.42 -0.36 -57.34
C LEU A 7 6.40 0.34 -55.96
N SER A 8 5.48 1.30 -55.75
CA SER A 8 5.21 1.95 -54.45
C SER A 8 5.05 0.96 -53.30
N ASP A 9 4.37 -0.17 -53.50
CA ASP A 9 4.10 -1.13 -52.42
C ASP A 9 5.38 -1.86 -51.98
N VAL A 10 6.32 -2.09 -52.91
CA VAL A 10 7.63 -2.71 -52.62
C VAL A 10 8.52 -1.71 -51.90
N ASP A 11 8.56 -0.46 -52.36
CA ASP A 11 9.34 0.59 -51.72
C ASP A 11 8.82 0.89 -50.30
N GLU A 12 7.50 1.01 -50.12
CA GLU A 12 6.86 1.20 -48.82
C GLU A 12 7.10 0.01 -47.88
N PHE A 13 7.06 -1.23 -48.41
CA PHE A 13 7.39 -2.43 -47.64
C PHE A 13 8.86 -2.42 -47.21
N LEU A 14 9.80 -2.15 -48.12
CA LEU A 14 11.23 -2.11 -47.81
C LEU A 14 11.58 -0.97 -46.86
N GLU A 15 10.92 0.19 -46.97
CA GLU A 15 11.02 1.27 -45.99
C GLU A 15 10.52 0.86 -44.61
N LEU A 16 9.39 0.13 -44.55
CA LEU A 16 8.86 -0.39 -43.30
C LEU A 16 9.84 -1.38 -42.67
N ILE A 17 10.40 -2.30 -43.47
CA ILE A 17 11.43 -3.24 -43.03
C ILE A 17 12.65 -2.48 -42.52
N HIS A 18 13.17 -1.49 -43.25
CA HIS A 18 14.29 -0.67 -42.81
C HIS A 18 14.00 0.03 -41.46
N LYS A 19 12.81 0.66 -41.33
CA LYS A 19 12.36 1.29 -40.07
C LYS A 19 12.23 0.29 -38.92
N LEU A 20 11.88 -0.97 -39.19
CA LEU A 20 11.82 -2.04 -38.20
C LEU A 20 13.22 -2.52 -37.80
N LEU A 21 14.11 -2.72 -38.77
CA LEU A 21 15.50 -3.16 -38.53
C LEU A 21 16.30 -2.11 -37.77
N LEU A 22 16.13 -0.81 -38.05
CA LEU A 22 16.79 0.28 -37.34
C LEU A 22 16.50 0.29 -35.84
N LYS A 23 15.38 -0.31 -35.42
CA LYS A 23 14.99 -0.41 -34.00
C LYS A 23 15.63 -1.61 -33.29
N GLN A 24 16.39 -2.45 -34.00
CA GLN A 24 17.01 -3.64 -33.45
C GLN A 24 18.49 -3.39 -33.10
N ASP A 25 18.94 -3.97 -31.97
CA ASP A 25 20.34 -3.89 -31.51
C ASP A 25 21.35 -4.66 -32.40
N ASN A 26 20.88 -5.28 -33.49
CA ASN A 26 21.67 -6.03 -34.48
C ASN A 26 21.42 -5.56 -35.94
N TYR A 27 21.02 -4.29 -36.12
CA TYR A 27 20.69 -3.69 -37.43
C TYR A 27 21.61 -4.12 -38.57
N ARG A 28 22.94 -4.01 -38.39
CA ARG A 28 23.92 -4.30 -39.45
C ARG A 28 23.91 -5.75 -39.90
N PHE A 29 23.84 -6.69 -38.96
CA PHE A 29 23.72 -8.12 -39.27
C PHE A 29 22.39 -8.41 -39.96
N ALA A 30 21.30 -7.81 -39.50
CA ALA A 30 19.97 -8.08 -40.04
C ALA A 30 19.81 -7.57 -41.47
N VAL A 31 20.34 -6.38 -41.79
CA VAL A 31 20.36 -5.84 -43.17
C VAL A 31 21.21 -6.72 -44.09
N LEU A 32 22.39 -7.13 -43.63
CA LEU A 32 23.27 -8.02 -44.39
C LEU A 32 22.61 -9.37 -44.67
N ASP A 33 22.02 -10.00 -43.65
CA ASP A 33 21.28 -11.26 -43.80
C ASP A 33 20.06 -11.11 -44.72
N PHE A 34 19.38 -9.97 -44.68
CA PHE A 34 18.23 -9.67 -45.55
C PHE A 34 18.66 -9.55 -47.02
N ILE A 35 19.75 -8.83 -47.30
CA ILE A 35 20.27 -8.63 -48.66
C ILE A 35 20.71 -9.96 -49.28
N ILE A 36 21.42 -10.80 -48.54
CA ILE A 36 21.94 -12.07 -49.08
C ILE A 36 20.89 -13.19 -49.13
N ALA A 37 19.81 -13.09 -48.35
CA ALA A 37 18.70 -14.05 -48.35
C ALA A 37 17.66 -13.79 -49.44
N MET A 38 17.92 -12.85 -50.36
CA MET A 38 17.02 -12.60 -51.48
C MET A 38 16.81 -13.89 -52.29
N PRO A 39 15.56 -14.34 -52.50
CA PRO A 39 15.27 -15.56 -53.23
C PRO A 39 15.56 -15.39 -54.72
N ASP A 40 15.64 -16.51 -55.43
CA ASP A 40 15.74 -16.49 -56.89
C ASP A 40 14.43 -15.94 -57.49
N MET A 41 14.55 -14.79 -58.15
CA MET A 41 13.46 -14.09 -58.82
C MET A 41 13.84 -13.78 -60.27
N THR A 42 12.86 -13.35 -61.08
CA THR A 42 13.15 -12.86 -62.44
C THR A 42 14.11 -11.67 -62.38
N GLU A 43 15.04 -11.60 -63.34
CA GLU A 43 16.12 -10.61 -63.36
C GLU A 43 15.60 -9.17 -63.26
N ASN A 44 14.50 -8.86 -63.94
CA ASN A 44 13.86 -7.54 -63.89
C ASN A 44 13.33 -7.19 -62.49
N LEU A 45 12.66 -8.13 -61.81
CA LEU A 45 12.14 -7.90 -60.46
C LEU A 45 13.28 -7.81 -59.44
N ARG A 46 14.33 -8.62 -59.62
CA ARG A 46 15.53 -8.61 -58.79
C ARG A 46 16.25 -7.26 -58.87
N ASN A 47 16.48 -6.74 -60.07
CA ASN A 47 17.17 -5.46 -60.27
C ASN A 47 16.36 -4.30 -59.67
N GLN A 48 15.03 -4.32 -59.82
CA GLN A 48 14.15 -3.33 -59.20
C GLN A 48 14.24 -3.34 -57.67
N ILE A 49 14.18 -4.52 -57.04
CA ILE A 49 14.33 -4.65 -55.58
C ILE A 49 15.72 -4.13 -55.16
N ILE A 50 16.78 -4.49 -55.89
CA ILE A 50 18.13 -4.02 -55.61
C ILE A 50 18.23 -2.49 -55.67
N ASP A 51 17.67 -1.85 -56.70
CA ASP A 51 17.66 -0.39 -56.83
C ASP A 51 16.93 0.27 -55.64
N SER A 52 15.79 -0.27 -55.22
CA SER A 52 15.06 0.16 -54.03
C SER A 52 15.88 -0.02 -52.75
N LEU A 53 16.59 -1.14 -52.60
CA LEU A 53 17.47 -1.37 -51.45
C LEU A 53 18.65 -0.39 -51.44
N VAL A 54 19.29 -0.15 -52.59
CA VAL A 54 20.38 0.83 -52.73
C VAL A 54 19.89 2.22 -52.35
N TYR A 55 18.67 2.59 -52.73
CA TYR A 55 18.07 3.87 -52.35
C TYR A 55 17.78 3.97 -50.85
N ILE A 56 17.15 2.95 -50.27
CA ILE A 56 16.65 2.95 -48.88
C ILE A 56 17.79 2.84 -47.85
N PHE A 57 18.84 2.08 -48.15
CA PHE A 57 19.92 1.77 -47.19
C PHE A 57 21.16 2.68 -47.31
N LYS A 58 21.22 3.58 -48.30
CA LYS A 58 22.29 4.59 -48.42
C LYS A 58 22.13 5.73 -47.40
N PRO A 59 23.24 6.32 -46.91
CA PRO A 59 24.64 6.01 -47.20
C PRO A 59 25.23 4.88 -46.32
N GLY A 60 24.42 4.23 -45.48
CA GLY A 60 24.89 3.34 -44.43
C GLY A 60 25.35 1.95 -44.88
N PHE A 61 24.92 1.49 -46.07
CA PHE A 61 25.26 0.19 -46.65
C PHE A 61 25.44 0.28 -48.17
N ASP A 62 26.50 -0.36 -48.69
CA ASP A 62 26.63 -0.60 -50.13
C ASP A 62 26.06 -1.97 -50.50
N VAL A 63 24.79 -1.97 -50.92
CA VAL A 63 24.05 -3.19 -51.27
C VAL A 63 24.67 -3.91 -52.47
N MET A 64 25.23 -3.18 -53.45
CA MET A 64 25.81 -3.77 -54.65
C MET A 64 27.11 -4.50 -54.33
N ASP A 65 27.97 -3.88 -53.54
CA ASP A 65 29.24 -4.50 -53.14
C ASP A 65 29.02 -5.76 -52.29
N VAL A 66 28.05 -5.72 -51.36
CA VAL A 66 27.65 -6.89 -50.54
C VAL A 66 27.18 -8.04 -51.43
N LEU A 67 26.34 -7.78 -52.42
CA LEU A 67 25.82 -8.80 -53.33
C LEU A 67 26.91 -9.38 -54.25
N ASN A 68 27.76 -8.52 -54.78
CA ASN A 68 28.87 -8.95 -55.64
C ASN A 68 29.86 -9.82 -54.86
N TYR A 69 30.22 -9.42 -53.63
CA TYR A 69 31.08 -10.24 -52.78
C TYR A 69 30.45 -11.58 -52.45
N TRP A 70 29.15 -11.61 -52.11
CA TRP A 70 28.44 -12.85 -51.76
C TRP A 70 28.30 -13.82 -52.94
N LYS A 71 28.28 -13.34 -54.19
CA LYS A 71 28.27 -14.19 -55.39
C LYS A 71 29.65 -14.67 -55.79
N ASP A 72 30.59 -13.76 -55.99
CA ASP A 72 31.80 -14.02 -56.77
C ASP A 72 33.06 -14.17 -55.91
N GLY A 73 33.02 -13.67 -54.66
CA GLY A 73 34.11 -13.80 -53.68
C GLY A 73 35.40 -13.04 -53.93
N ASP A 74 35.58 -12.55 -55.14
CA ASP A 74 36.62 -11.59 -55.49
C ASP A 74 35.97 -10.24 -55.78
N SER A 75 35.78 -9.44 -54.73
CA SER A 75 35.58 -8.01 -54.90
C SER A 75 36.47 -7.23 -53.94
N ALA A 76 36.95 -6.08 -54.42
CA ALA A 76 37.78 -5.12 -53.69
C ALA A 76 36.96 -4.33 -52.66
N LEU A 77 36.19 -5.02 -51.82
CA LEU A 77 35.59 -4.39 -50.65
C LEU A 77 36.73 -3.93 -49.75
N GLU A 78 36.77 -2.62 -49.47
CA GLU A 78 37.61 -2.11 -48.38
C GLU A 78 37.28 -2.86 -47.09
N LYS A 79 38.29 -3.11 -46.25
CA LYS A 79 38.11 -3.79 -44.96
C LYS A 79 37.03 -3.07 -44.14
N SER A 80 35.82 -3.60 -44.21
CA SER A 80 34.61 -3.10 -43.57
C SER A 80 34.02 -4.20 -42.71
N PHE A 81 33.12 -3.81 -41.81
CA PHE A 81 32.39 -4.77 -40.98
C PHE A 81 31.62 -5.78 -41.85
N GLU A 82 30.96 -5.29 -42.90
CA GLU A 82 30.18 -6.11 -43.84
C GLU A 82 31.06 -7.14 -44.55
N TYR A 83 32.25 -6.73 -44.99
CA TYR A 83 33.24 -7.62 -45.58
C TYR A 83 33.67 -8.72 -44.60
N ASP A 84 34.08 -8.34 -43.39
CA ASP A 84 34.56 -9.28 -42.38
C ASP A 84 33.47 -10.28 -41.96
N VAL A 85 32.20 -9.85 -41.89
CA VAL A 85 31.05 -10.72 -41.60
C VAL A 85 30.80 -11.70 -42.74
N LEU A 86 30.76 -11.24 -44.00
CA LEU A 86 30.53 -12.13 -45.16
C LEU A 86 31.68 -13.12 -45.34
N HIS A 87 32.92 -12.67 -45.12
CA HIS A 87 34.10 -13.52 -45.15
C HIS A 87 33.99 -14.62 -44.10
N LEU A 88 33.73 -14.25 -42.84
CA LEU A 88 33.53 -15.23 -41.77
C LEU A 88 32.40 -16.21 -42.09
N LYS A 89 31.26 -15.73 -42.57
CA LYS A 89 30.12 -16.59 -42.91
C LYS A 89 30.47 -17.67 -43.95
N ARG A 90 31.25 -17.31 -44.98
CA ARG A 90 31.72 -18.26 -46.01
C ARG A 90 32.77 -19.23 -45.47
N VAL A 91 33.71 -18.73 -44.69
CA VAL A 91 34.76 -19.55 -44.08
C VAL A 91 34.14 -20.58 -43.12
N MET A 92 33.14 -20.18 -42.35
CA MET A 92 32.42 -21.05 -41.40
C MET A 92 31.67 -22.20 -42.10
N MET A 93 31.24 -22.05 -43.36
CA MET A 93 30.59 -23.14 -44.11
C MET A 93 31.52 -24.34 -44.34
N ASN A 94 32.84 -24.13 -44.31
CA ASN A 94 33.84 -25.15 -44.63
C ASN A 94 34.57 -25.68 -43.39
N MET A 95 34.27 -25.16 -42.19
CA MET A 95 34.95 -25.53 -40.95
C MET A 95 34.26 -26.69 -40.25
N THR A 96 35.06 -27.59 -39.68
CA THR A 96 34.56 -28.82 -39.03
C THR A 96 35.06 -29.01 -37.61
N THR A 97 35.96 -28.16 -37.10
CA THR A 97 36.53 -28.29 -35.75
C THR A 97 36.39 -27.01 -34.92
N HIS A 98 36.14 -27.17 -33.61
CA HIS A 98 35.93 -26.02 -32.73
C HIS A 98 37.18 -25.13 -32.63
N GLN A 99 38.38 -25.72 -32.70
CA GLN A 99 39.65 -25.00 -32.54
C GLN A 99 39.88 -24.05 -33.71
N GLU A 100 39.60 -24.49 -34.94
CA GLU A 100 39.71 -23.67 -36.15
C GLU A 100 38.70 -22.53 -36.15
N ILE A 101 37.45 -22.82 -35.77
CA ILE A 101 36.35 -21.86 -35.67
C ILE A 101 36.70 -20.78 -34.64
N SER A 102 37.07 -21.17 -33.42
CA SER A 102 37.43 -20.23 -32.35
C SER A 102 38.65 -19.38 -32.71
N ASN A 103 39.69 -19.97 -33.31
CA ASN A 103 40.89 -19.24 -33.73
C ASN A 103 40.60 -18.18 -34.81
N HIS A 104 39.62 -18.42 -35.68
CA HIS A 104 39.20 -17.40 -36.65
C HIS A 104 38.39 -16.30 -35.98
N LEU A 105 37.40 -16.64 -35.16
CA LEU A 105 36.51 -15.65 -34.53
C LEU A 105 37.25 -14.70 -33.58
N ILE A 106 38.26 -15.17 -32.85
CA ILE A 106 39.08 -14.33 -31.95
C ILE A 106 39.78 -13.20 -32.71
N LYS A 107 40.07 -13.37 -34.01
CA LYS A 107 40.68 -12.32 -34.85
C LYS A 107 39.72 -11.18 -35.17
N TYR A 108 38.42 -11.34 -34.95
CA TYR A 108 37.38 -10.37 -35.26
C TYR A 108 36.58 -9.94 -34.01
N PRO A 109 37.24 -9.35 -32.99
CA PRO A 109 36.56 -8.95 -31.75
C PRO A 109 35.47 -7.89 -31.99
N HIS A 110 35.61 -7.06 -33.02
CA HIS A 110 34.61 -6.07 -33.39
C HIS A 110 33.28 -6.70 -33.86
N ILE A 111 33.32 -7.94 -34.36
CA ILE A 111 32.15 -8.74 -34.73
C ILE A 111 31.61 -9.49 -33.52
N THR A 112 32.46 -10.26 -32.82
CA THR A 112 32.02 -11.12 -31.71
C THR A 112 31.53 -10.32 -30.49
N ASN A 113 31.89 -9.05 -30.37
CA ASN A 113 31.38 -8.16 -29.32
C ASN A 113 30.07 -7.45 -29.73
N THR A 114 29.62 -7.60 -30.97
CA THR A 114 28.39 -6.99 -31.48
C THR A 114 27.24 -8.00 -31.39
N PRO A 115 26.10 -7.67 -30.76
CA PRO A 115 24.98 -8.60 -30.64
C PRO A 115 24.42 -9.04 -32.01
N GLY A 116 24.10 -10.32 -32.17
CA GLY A 116 23.57 -10.92 -33.40
C GLY A 116 24.59 -11.66 -34.27
N TRP A 117 25.85 -11.73 -33.83
CA TRP A 117 26.92 -12.29 -34.64
C TRP A 117 26.81 -13.82 -34.80
N LEU A 118 26.39 -14.55 -33.76
CA LEU A 118 26.28 -16.01 -33.81
C LEU A 118 25.22 -16.43 -34.83
N SER A 119 24.02 -15.90 -34.70
CA SER A 119 22.89 -16.21 -35.58
C SER A 119 23.09 -15.76 -37.04
N SER A 120 24.01 -14.82 -37.28
CA SER A 120 24.35 -14.34 -38.62
C SER A 120 25.49 -15.13 -39.28
N ILE A 121 26.55 -15.46 -38.52
CA ILE A 121 27.77 -16.05 -39.05
C ILE A 121 27.72 -17.58 -39.02
N PHE A 122 27.08 -18.18 -38.02
CA PHE A 122 27.04 -19.62 -37.90
C PHE A 122 25.99 -20.22 -38.84
N PRO A 123 26.18 -21.48 -39.27
CA PRO A 123 25.21 -22.12 -40.15
C PRO A 123 23.87 -22.27 -39.39
N ARG A 124 22.76 -22.12 -40.11
CA ARG A 124 21.41 -22.20 -39.52
C ARG A 124 20.87 -23.63 -39.61
N PHE A 125 20.10 -24.04 -38.61
CA PHE A 125 19.41 -25.33 -38.57
C PHE A 125 17.95 -25.14 -38.13
N ASN A 126 17.13 -26.18 -38.28
CA ASN A 126 15.72 -26.12 -37.88
C ASN A 126 15.58 -25.65 -36.43
N SER A 127 14.73 -24.64 -36.23
CA SER A 127 14.46 -24.02 -34.92
C SER A 127 15.59 -23.15 -34.34
N SER A 128 16.72 -22.93 -35.03
CA SER A 128 17.84 -22.13 -34.49
C SER A 128 17.48 -20.68 -34.11
N THR A 129 16.28 -20.21 -34.46
CA THR A 129 15.75 -18.86 -34.19
C THR A 129 14.56 -18.83 -33.22
N THR A 130 14.07 -19.97 -32.74
CA THR A 130 12.91 -20.07 -31.83
C THR A 130 13.27 -20.85 -30.58
N VAL A 131 12.78 -20.51 -29.39
CA VAL A 131 13.11 -21.30 -28.18
C VAL A 131 12.29 -22.60 -28.13
N THR A 132 12.94 -23.77 -28.25
CA THR A 132 12.30 -25.11 -28.25
C THR A 132 13.17 -26.15 -27.54
N ASN A 133 12.61 -27.30 -27.14
CA ASN A 133 13.35 -28.42 -26.51
C ASN A 133 14.01 -29.35 -27.54
N LEU A 134 14.56 -28.79 -28.63
CA LEU A 134 15.18 -29.58 -29.70
C LEU A 134 16.70 -29.47 -29.59
N THR A 135 17.39 -30.56 -29.93
CA THR A 135 18.84 -30.60 -29.99
C THR A 135 19.32 -30.32 -31.41
N ALA A 136 20.36 -29.50 -31.54
CA ALA A 136 21.03 -29.25 -32.80
C ALA A 136 21.58 -30.56 -33.40
N PRO A 137 21.62 -30.70 -34.74
CA PRO A 137 22.23 -31.86 -35.38
C PRO A 137 23.73 -31.99 -35.02
N PRO A 138 24.30 -33.21 -34.98
CA PRO A 138 25.69 -33.44 -34.57
C PRO A 138 26.74 -32.66 -35.36
N GLU A 139 26.49 -32.39 -36.64
CA GLU A 139 27.36 -31.57 -37.51
C GLU A 139 27.56 -30.13 -37.00
N PHE A 140 26.67 -29.62 -36.14
CA PHE A 140 26.78 -28.29 -35.54
C PHE A 140 27.60 -28.28 -34.25
N GLN A 141 27.96 -29.44 -33.68
CA GLN A 141 28.68 -29.53 -32.40
C GLN A 141 29.97 -28.68 -32.34
N PRO A 142 30.81 -28.62 -33.39
CA PRO A 142 32.00 -27.77 -33.38
C PRO A 142 31.69 -26.28 -33.17
N PHE A 143 30.60 -25.77 -33.76
CA PHE A 143 30.16 -24.39 -33.61
C PHE A 143 29.61 -24.12 -32.21
N ILE A 144 28.93 -25.11 -31.63
CA ILE A 144 28.42 -25.08 -30.26
C ILE A 144 29.56 -24.96 -29.26
N ASP A 145 30.58 -25.80 -29.40
CA ASP A 145 31.76 -25.79 -28.53
C ASP A 145 32.54 -24.48 -28.64
N SER A 146 32.65 -23.92 -29.85
CA SER A 146 33.22 -22.59 -30.06
C SER A 146 32.39 -21.48 -29.41
N SER A 147 31.06 -21.57 -29.45
CA SER A 147 30.17 -20.62 -28.77
C SER A 147 30.42 -20.62 -27.27
N LYS A 148 30.52 -21.81 -26.66
CA LYS A 148 30.82 -21.99 -25.24
C LYS A 148 32.14 -21.32 -24.84
N TYR A 149 33.18 -21.55 -25.65
CA TYR A 149 34.47 -20.89 -25.43
C TYR A 149 34.33 -19.36 -25.48
N LEU A 150 33.67 -18.81 -26.50
CA LEU A 150 33.55 -17.36 -26.67
C LEU A 150 32.69 -16.68 -25.60
N ILE A 151 31.62 -17.34 -25.14
CA ILE A 151 30.84 -16.87 -23.98
C ILE A 151 31.74 -16.77 -22.74
N SER A 152 32.60 -17.76 -22.50
CA SER A 152 33.55 -17.72 -21.38
C SER A 152 34.57 -16.58 -21.49
N GLN A 153 34.85 -16.10 -22.70
CA GLN A 153 35.68 -14.92 -22.97
C GLN A 153 34.92 -13.58 -22.83
N GLY A 154 33.65 -13.62 -22.46
CA GLY A 154 32.89 -12.41 -22.13
C GLY A 154 32.08 -11.81 -23.27
N VAL A 155 31.79 -12.57 -24.33
CA VAL A 155 30.88 -12.16 -25.41
C VAL A 155 29.46 -11.84 -24.90
N CYS A 156 28.78 -10.91 -25.58
CA CYS A 156 27.39 -10.53 -25.36
C CYS A 156 26.47 -11.26 -26.36
N LEU A 157 25.30 -11.72 -25.91
CA LEU A 157 24.34 -12.46 -26.74
C LEU A 157 23.04 -11.67 -26.89
N ASN A 158 22.48 -11.53 -28.09
CA ASN A 158 21.10 -11.05 -28.26
C ASN A 158 20.08 -12.20 -28.17
N GLU A 159 18.80 -11.91 -28.43
CA GLU A 159 17.72 -12.92 -28.38
C GLU A 159 17.92 -14.07 -29.39
N LEU A 160 18.39 -13.76 -30.60
CA LEU A 160 18.63 -14.75 -31.66
C LEU A 160 19.84 -15.62 -31.37
N ASP A 161 20.95 -15.02 -30.95
CA ASP A 161 22.17 -15.72 -30.53
C ASP A 161 21.91 -16.61 -29.31
N THR A 162 21.09 -16.13 -28.38
CA THR A 162 20.69 -16.91 -27.21
C THR A 162 19.83 -18.09 -27.63
N SER A 163 18.85 -17.88 -28.52
CA SER A 163 18.03 -18.96 -29.05
C SER A 163 18.89 -20.02 -29.73
N TYR A 164 19.85 -19.59 -30.57
CA TYR A 164 20.81 -20.47 -31.24
C TYR A 164 21.57 -21.37 -30.25
N ILE A 165 22.12 -20.78 -29.17
CA ILE A 165 22.90 -21.53 -28.16
C ILE A 165 22.01 -22.42 -27.27
N LEU A 166 20.74 -22.06 -27.03
CA LEU A 166 19.86 -22.86 -26.18
C LEU A 166 19.50 -24.22 -26.78
N HIS A 167 19.51 -24.36 -28.11
CA HIS A 167 19.25 -25.65 -28.79
C HIS A 167 20.40 -26.65 -28.74
N THR A 168 21.47 -26.30 -28.06
CA THR A 168 22.67 -27.12 -28.07
C THR A 168 22.63 -28.22 -27.02
N ASP A 169 21.81 -28.03 -25.97
CA ASP A 169 21.74 -28.84 -24.73
C ASP A 169 23.11 -29.17 -24.07
N SER A 170 24.17 -28.52 -24.56
CA SER A 170 25.58 -28.80 -24.23
C SER A 170 26.22 -27.62 -23.47
N VAL A 171 25.59 -26.45 -23.53
CA VAL A 171 25.99 -25.26 -22.78
C VAL A 171 25.10 -25.13 -21.56
N LYS A 172 25.73 -25.05 -20.37
CA LYS A 172 25.00 -24.88 -19.12
C LYS A 172 24.12 -23.62 -19.20
N PRO A 173 22.84 -23.69 -18.79
CA PRO A 173 21.92 -22.54 -18.84
C PRO A 173 22.49 -21.27 -18.21
N TYR A 174 23.19 -21.40 -17.08
CA TYR A 174 23.87 -20.29 -16.43
C TYR A 174 24.93 -19.59 -17.31
N SER A 175 25.72 -20.37 -18.06
CA SER A 175 26.71 -19.80 -18.99
C SER A 175 26.02 -19.00 -20.09
N VAL A 176 24.92 -19.51 -20.66
CA VAL A 176 24.12 -18.79 -21.64
C VAL A 176 23.57 -17.49 -21.04
N PHE A 177 23.03 -17.56 -19.83
CA PHE A 177 22.54 -16.38 -19.12
C PHE A 177 23.65 -15.33 -18.89
N SER A 178 24.88 -15.73 -18.56
CA SER A 178 25.99 -14.79 -18.31
C SER A 178 26.31 -13.92 -19.53
N GLY A 179 26.17 -14.48 -20.74
CA GLY A 179 26.31 -13.74 -22.00
C GLY A 179 25.07 -12.90 -22.31
N TYR A 180 23.87 -13.45 -22.09
CA TYR A 180 22.60 -12.78 -22.39
C TYR A 180 22.29 -11.61 -21.43
N ALA A 181 22.66 -11.74 -20.16
CA ALA A 181 22.39 -10.77 -19.10
C ALA A 181 23.18 -9.44 -19.23
N LYS A 182 23.96 -9.29 -20.31
CA LYS A 182 24.64 -8.07 -20.73
C LYS A 182 23.79 -7.22 -21.68
N THR A 183 22.68 -7.76 -22.19
CA THR A 183 21.72 -7.01 -23.01
C THR A 183 20.93 -6.02 -22.18
N LYS A 184 20.46 -4.94 -22.83
CA LYS A 184 19.69 -3.88 -22.16
C LYS A 184 18.28 -4.33 -21.74
N LYS A 185 17.66 -5.20 -22.53
CA LYS A 185 16.28 -5.66 -22.34
C LYS A 185 16.22 -7.18 -22.43
N LEU A 186 15.76 -7.80 -21.35
CA LEU A 186 15.61 -9.25 -21.27
C LEU A 186 14.23 -9.68 -21.79
N ASN A 187 14.21 -10.76 -22.56
CA ASN A 187 13.01 -11.34 -23.12
C ASN A 187 12.37 -12.29 -22.11
N LYS A 188 11.07 -12.15 -21.89
CA LYS A 188 10.30 -13.01 -20.98
C LYS A 188 10.46 -14.49 -21.30
N HIS A 189 10.38 -14.90 -22.57
CA HIS A 189 10.42 -16.31 -22.96
C HIS A 189 11.79 -16.94 -22.70
N ILE A 190 12.86 -16.23 -23.02
CA ILE A 190 14.24 -16.68 -22.79
C ILE A 190 14.50 -16.83 -21.30
N ILE A 191 14.17 -15.80 -20.49
CA ILE A 191 14.37 -15.86 -19.04
C ILE A 191 13.51 -16.96 -18.40
N THR A 192 12.26 -17.12 -18.86
CA THR A 192 11.37 -18.19 -18.40
C THR A 192 11.96 -19.58 -18.68
N TYR A 193 12.50 -19.78 -19.89
CA TYR A 193 13.16 -21.03 -20.26
C TYR A 193 14.39 -21.29 -19.38
N LEU A 194 15.29 -20.31 -19.28
CA LEU A 194 16.52 -20.41 -18.50
C LEU A 194 16.25 -20.74 -17.04
N ILE A 195 15.27 -20.08 -16.41
CA ILE A 195 14.87 -20.35 -15.03
C ILE A 195 14.39 -21.78 -14.86
N LYS A 196 13.53 -22.26 -15.76
CA LYS A 196 13.01 -23.65 -15.69
C LYS A 196 14.13 -24.70 -15.75
N GLN A 197 15.22 -24.41 -16.44
CA GLN A 197 16.38 -25.29 -16.57
C GLN A 197 17.33 -25.28 -15.36
N VAL A 198 17.12 -24.39 -14.39
CA VAL A 198 17.97 -24.27 -13.19
C VAL A 198 17.18 -24.31 -11.88
N LEU A 199 15.92 -24.76 -11.90
CA LEU A 199 15.09 -24.84 -10.69
C LEU A 199 15.71 -25.76 -9.62
N ASP A 200 16.51 -26.75 -10.02
CA ASP A 200 17.24 -27.66 -9.15
C ASP A 200 18.57 -27.10 -8.62
N LYS A 201 18.96 -25.87 -9.00
CA LYS A 201 20.26 -25.25 -8.68
C LYS A 201 20.09 -23.87 -8.03
N PRO A 202 19.91 -23.80 -6.70
CA PRO A 202 19.56 -22.56 -6.00
C PRO A 202 20.51 -21.38 -6.25
N GLU A 203 21.83 -21.62 -6.31
CA GLU A 203 22.82 -20.56 -6.53
C GLU A 203 22.73 -19.96 -7.93
N GLU A 204 22.61 -20.80 -8.97
CA GLU A 204 22.43 -20.34 -10.36
C GLU A 204 21.09 -19.63 -10.52
N LEU A 205 20.04 -20.18 -9.90
CA LEU A 205 18.69 -19.64 -9.91
C LEU A 205 18.62 -18.24 -9.30
N ALA A 206 19.29 -18.01 -8.16
CA ALA A 206 19.33 -16.73 -7.48
C ALA A 206 19.89 -15.61 -8.39
N ILE A 207 20.96 -15.92 -9.11
CA ILE A 207 21.63 -14.97 -10.01
C ILE A 207 20.73 -14.63 -11.22
N ILE A 208 20.12 -15.66 -11.82
CA ILE A 208 19.22 -15.46 -12.96
C ILE A 208 17.99 -14.66 -12.54
N TYR A 209 17.39 -15.02 -11.41
CA TYR A 209 16.24 -14.35 -10.83
C TYR A 209 16.52 -12.87 -10.55
N LYS A 210 17.67 -12.52 -9.96
CA LYS A 210 18.00 -11.13 -9.59
C LYS A 210 17.90 -10.14 -10.75
N LYS A 211 18.26 -10.55 -11.98
CA LYS A 211 18.10 -9.71 -13.18
C LYS A 211 16.81 -9.97 -13.94
N GLY A 212 16.25 -11.17 -13.86
CA GLY A 212 15.11 -11.62 -14.66
C GLY A 212 13.74 -11.51 -13.99
N SER A 213 13.66 -11.20 -12.71
CA SER A 213 12.43 -11.26 -11.92
C SER A 213 11.30 -10.34 -12.41
N SER A 214 11.64 -9.25 -13.09
CA SER A 214 10.66 -8.28 -13.62
C SER A 214 9.92 -8.77 -14.87
N VAL A 215 10.44 -9.79 -15.57
CA VAL A 215 9.87 -10.27 -16.84
C VAL A 215 9.12 -11.59 -16.72
N ILE A 216 9.26 -12.33 -15.62
CA ILE A 216 8.60 -13.62 -15.42
C ILE A 216 7.14 -13.47 -14.98
N ASP A 217 6.32 -14.47 -15.34
CA ASP A 217 4.95 -14.57 -14.82
C ASP A 217 4.90 -15.02 -13.36
N ASP A 218 3.74 -14.84 -12.73
CA ASP A 218 3.56 -15.05 -11.31
C ASP A 218 3.63 -16.54 -10.92
N ASN A 219 3.25 -17.46 -11.81
CA ASN A 219 3.32 -18.88 -11.52
C ASN A 219 4.78 -19.34 -11.42
N LEU A 220 5.62 -18.95 -12.38
CA LEU A 220 7.04 -19.26 -12.34
C LEU A 220 7.73 -18.53 -11.19
N LEU A 221 7.37 -17.26 -10.95
CA LEU A 221 7.86 -16.50 -9.80
C LEU A 221 7.70 -17.30 -8.51
N PHE A 222 6.51 -17.80 -8.23
CA PHE A 222 6.29 -18.55 -7.00
C PHE A 222 7.08 -19.86 -6.94
N GLN A 223 7.22 -20.58 -8.05
CA GLN A 223 8.07 -21.78 -8.09
C GLN A 223 9.53 -21.45 -7.73
N VAL A 224 10.06 -20.34 -8.26
CA VAL A 224 11.42 -19.87 -7.94
C VAL A 224 11.53 -19.54 -6.46
N LEU A 225 10.57 -18.78 -5.93
CA LEU A 225 10.56 -18.36 -4.54
C LEU A 225 10.48 -19.53 -3.56
N ASP A 226 9.67 -20.55 -3.86
CA ASP A 226 9.55 -21.77 -3.04
C ASP A 226 10.90 -22.54 -2.95
N ILE A 227 11.85 -22.29 -3.87
CA ILE A 227 13.22 -22.85 -3.85
C ILE A 227 14.23 -21.90 -3.18
N LEU A 228 14.14 -20.59 -3.46
CA LEU A 228 15.12 -19.61 -2.97
C LEU A 228 14.99 -19.33 -1.47
N PHE A 229 13.78 -19.33 -0.90
CA PHE A 229 13.60 -19.05 0.53
C PHE A 229 14.18 -20.14 1.45
N PRO A 230 13.95 -21.44 1.21
CA PRO A 230 14.63 -22.49 1.98
C PRO A 230 16.15 -22.44 1.89
N ALA A 231 16.70 -21.86 0.82
CA ALA A 231 18.14 -21.66 0.65
C ALA A 231 18.70 -20.43 1.41
N HIS A 232 17.92 -19.81 2.30
CA HIS A 232 18.29 -18.66 3.12
C HIS A 232 18.75 -17.42 2.33
N ILE A 233 18.18 -17.19 1.16
CA ILE A 233 18.42 -15.95 0.41
C ILE A 233 17.63 -14.82 1.06
N ASP A 234 18.27 -13.66 1.23
CA ASP A 234 17.66 -12.48 1.84
C ASP A 234 16.36 -12.10 1.09
N ILE A 235 15.27 -11.99 1.86
CA ILE A 235 13.93 -11.68 1.34
C ILE A 235 13.93 -10.32 0.64
N TRP A 236 14.67 -9.33 1.15
CA TRP A 236 14.71 -8.01 0.56
C TRP A 236 15.47 -7.96 -0.75
N ASP A 237 16.57 -8.69 -0.85
CA ASP A 237 17.29 -8.86 -2.12
C ASP A 237 16.37 -9.48 -3.18
N THR A 238 15.54 -10.44 -2.75
CA THR A 238 14.56 -11.13 -3.61
C THR A 238 13.42 -10.20 -4.05
N LEU A 239 13.07 -9.21 -3.24
CA LEU A 239 11.98 -8.26 -3.49
C LEU A 239 12.41 -6.99 -4.23
N ALA A 240 13.70 -6.66 -4.25
CA ALA A 240 14.22 -5.37 -4.76
C ALA A 240 13.84 -5.09 -6.24
N GLY A 241 13.71 -6.13 -7.06
CA GLY A 241 13.34 -6.01 -8.48
C GLY A 241 11.84 -5.81 -8.75
N HIS A 242 11.00 -5.86 -7.72
CA HIS A 242 9.55 -5.83 -7.84
C HIS A 242 8.94 -4.50 -7.39
N ASN A 243 7.84 -4.10 -8.02
CA ASN A 243 7.05 -2.96 -7.56
C ASN A 243 6.32 -3.28 -6.25
N SER A 244 5.79 -2.26 -5.57
CA SER A 244 5.21 -2.40 -4.23
C SER A 244 4.01 -3.35 -4.16
N ASP A 245 3.26 -3.55 -5.26
CA ASP A 245 2.07 -4.42 -5.29
C ASP A 245 2.48 -5.88 -5.47
N LYS A 246 3.48 -6.13 -6.32
CA LYS A 246 4.07 -7.45 -6.50
C LYS A 246 4.83 -7.90 -5.25
N GLN A 247 5.52 -6.97 -4.56
CA GLN A 247 6.11 -7.23 -3.25
C GLN A 247 5.05 -7.65 -2.22
N GLU A 248 3.92 -6.94 -2.15
CA GLU A 248 2.80 -7.27 -1.26
C GLU A 248 2.23 -8.65 -1.55
N MET A 249 2.02 -8.99 -2.83
CA MET A 249 1.54 -10.31 -3.27
C MET A 249 2.49 -11.43 -2.82
N ILE A 250 3.80 -11.24 -3.05
CA ILE A 250 4.83 -12.20 -2.65
C ILE A 250 4.84 -12.37 -1.13
N LEU A 251 4.95 -11.28 -0.38
CA LEU A 251 5.03 -11.31 1.07
C LEU A 251 3.76 -11.88 1.71
N THR A 252 2.58 -11.66 1.12
CA THR A 252 1.33 -12.24 1.62
C THR A 252 1.34 -13.77 1.57
N ARG A 253 1.96 -14.37 0.56
CA ARG A 253 2.12 -15.83 0.46
C ARG A 253 3.07 -16.38 1.52
N LEU A 254 4.16 -15.66 1.78
CA LEU A 254 5.25 -16.09 2.66
C LEU A 254 5.01 -15.76 4.13
N ILE A 255 3.97 -15.00 4.43
CA ILE A 255 3.79 -14.36 5.74
C ILE A 255 3.81 -15.35 6.91
N GLY A 256 3.44 -16.61 6.67
CA GLY A 256 3.47 -17.67 7.68
C GLY A 256 4.86 -18.24 7.99
N GLU A 257 5.85 -17.97 7.13
CA GLU A 257 7.23 -18.46 7.26
C GLU A 257 8.17 -17.39 7.87
N LEU A 258 7.70 -16.14 7.95
CA LEU A 258 8.50 -15.02 8.42
C LEU A 258 8.65 -15.02 9.95
N SER A 259 9.82 -14.57 10.42
CA SER A 259 10.04 -14.35 11.84
C SER A 259 9.25 -13.14 12.37
N PRO A 260 8.99 -13.06 13.69
CA PRO A 260 8.37 -11.89 14.30
C PRO A 260 9.13 -10.58 14.00
N GLU A 261 10.46 -10.62 13.99
CA GLU A 261 11.35 -9.50 13.70
C GLU A 261 11.23 -9.04 12.24
N GLU A 262 11.15 -10.00 11.31
CA GLU A 262 10.92 -9.71 9.89
C GLU A 262 9.56 -9.05 9.70
N ILE A 263 8.51 -9.58 10.31
CA ILE A 263 7.16 -8.99 10.25
C ILE A 263 7.17 -7.56 10.80
N GLN A 264 7.87 -7.28 11.91
CA GLN A 264 8.01 -5.92 12.42
C GLN A 264 8.67 -4.97 11.41
N LYS A 265 9.78 -5.39 10.78
CA LYS A 265 10.42 -4.61 9.72
C LYS A 265 9.48 -4.37 8.54
N LEU A 266 8.66 -5.37 8.17
CA LEU A 266 7.63 -5.22 7.13
C LEU A 266 6.56 -4.19 7.54
N ILE A 267 6.08 -4.22 8.78
CA ILE A 267 5.07 -3.27 9.26
C ILE A 267 5.60 -1.84 9.14
N VAL A 268 6.85 -1.60 9.53
CA VAL A 268 7.48 -0.27 9.42
C VAL A 268 7.61 0.14 7.96
N LYS A 269 8.10 -0.75 7.08
CA LYS A 269 8.30 -0.45 5.65
C LYS A 269 6.99 -0.22 4.88
N PHE A 270 5.90 -0.85 5.30
CA PHE A 270 4.59 -0.77 4.62
C PHE A 270 3.53 -0.04 5.45
N ASP A 271 3.93 0.82 6.39
CA ASP A 271 3.01 1.49 7.32
C ASP A 271 1.98 2.42 6.62
N TYR A 272 2.27 2.89 5.41
CA TYR A 272 1.35 3.68 4.58
C TYR A 272 0.35 2.83 3.80
N LYS A 273 0.64 1.53 3.58
CA LYS A 273 -0.27 0.57 2.93
C LYS A 273 -1.21 -0.07 3.94
N TYR A 274 -2.25 0.65 4.35
CA TYR A 274 -3.17 0.26 5.42
C TYR A 274 -3.68 -1.20 5.36
N LYS A 275 -4.09 -1.69 4.18
CA LYS A 275 -4.62 -3.05 4.03
C LYS A 275 -3.55 -4.11 4.34
N PHE A 276 -2.35 -3.93 3.81
CA PHE A 276 -1.26 -4.87 4.00
C PHE A 276 -0.66 -4.78 5.41
N ALA A 277 -0.46 -3.55 5.92
CA ALA A 277 -0.03 -3.33 7.30
C ALA A 277 -0.97 -4.04 8.29
N ARG A 278 -2.30 -4.00 8.05
CA ARG A 278 -3.27 -4.72 8.87
C ARG A 278 -3.08 -6.24 8.84
N ILE A 279 -2.75 -6.82 7.69
CA ILE A 279 -2.47 -8.26 7.56
C ILE A 279 -1.21 -8.62 8.37
N LEU A 280 -0.14 -7.83 8.22
CA LEU A 280 1.11 -8.01 8.95
C LEU A 280 0.92 -7.88 10.47
N ILE A 281 0.25 -6.83 10.93
CA ILE A 281 -0.06 -6.61 12.35
C ILE A 281 -0.91 -7.75 12.92
N THR A 282 -1.93 -8.18 12.17
CA THR A 282 -2.78 -9.30 12.60
C THR A 282 -1.91 -10.55 12.77
N THR A 283 -1.13 -10.90 11.76
CA THR A 283 -0.21 -12.06 11.80
C THR A 283 0.74 -11.99 12.98
N LEU A 284 1.40 -10.86 13.21
CA LEU A 284 2.28 -10.65 14.35
C LEU A 284 1.53 -10.98 15.65
N THR A 285 0.42 -10.30 15.91
CA THR A 285 -0.32 -10.42 17.18
C THR A 285 -1.06 -11.74 17.39
N THR A 286 -1.48 -12.44 16.32
CA THR A 286 -2.24 -13.70 16.45
C THR A 286 -1.35 -14.94 16.37
N ASN A 287 -0.40 -14.95 15.43
CA ASN A 287 0.38 -16.14 15.13
C ASN A 287 1.69 -16.16 15.93
N HIS A 288 2.36 -15.01 16.05
CA HIS A 288 3.68 -14.93 16.68
C HIS A 288 3.65 -14.56 18.16
N LYS A 289 2.50 -14.07 18.69
CA LYS A 289 2.31 -13.71 20.10
C LYS A 289 3.47 -12.84 20.64
N PRO A 290 3.62 -11.61 20.13
CA PRO A 290 4.79 -10.78 20.41
C PRO A 290 4.85 -10.39 21.88
N GLU A 291 6.06 -10.16 22.37
CA GLU A 291 6.26 -9.54 23.67
C GLU A 291 5.88 -8.06 23.65
N ILE A 292 5.57 -7.49 24.81
CA ILE A 292 5.18 -6.08 24.88
C ILE A 292 6.31 -5.13 24.49
N SER A 293 7.56 -5.49 24.82
CA SER A 293 8.79 -4.77 24.44
C SER A 293 8.91 -4.61 22.92
N GLN A 294 8.59 -5.66 22.17
CA GLN A 294 8.58 -5.66 20.72
C GLN A 294 7.51 -4.71 20.16
N LEU A 295 6.32 -4.71 20.76
CA LEU A 295 5.23 -3.82 20.34
C LEU A 295 5.52 -2.34 20.67
N ILE A 296 6.13 -2.07 21.82
CA ILE A 296 6.60 -0.72 22.21
C ILE A 296 7.64 -0.20 21.21
N SER A 297 8.62 -1.03 20.86
CA SER A 297 9.63 -0.70 19.84
C SER A 297 8.98 -0.39 18.48
N LEU A 298 7.99 -1.19 18.07
CA LEU A 298 7.26 -1.00 16.82
C LEU A 298 6.48 0.33 16.78
N VAL A 299 5.79 0.68 17.86
CA VAL A 299 5.00 1.93 17.96
C VAL A 299 5.89 3.18 17.78
N ASN A 300 7.14 3.14 18.25
CA ASN A 300 8.08 4.24 18.07
C ASN A 300 8.52 4.44 16.61
N GLN A 301 8.52 3.38 15.80
CA GLN A 301 9.03 3.41 14.42
C GLN A 301 7.94 3.72 13.40
N VAL A 302 6.66 3.54 13.73
CA VAL A 302 5.54 3.76 12.81
C VAL A 302 5.18 5.26 12.73
N SER A 303 4.99 5.75 11.50
CA SER A 303 4.61 7.13 11.20
C SER A 303 3.12 7.28 10.86
N SER A 304 2.48 6.21 10.40
CA SER A 304 1.08 6.20 10.01
C SER A 304 0.11 6.07 11.18
N LYS A 305 -0.79 7.07 11.33
CA LYS A 305 -1.91 7.06 12.30
C LYS A 305 -2.79 5.81 12.16
N HIS A 306 -3.05 5.38 10.93
CA HIS A 306 -3.91 4.22 10.66
C HIS A 306 -3.26 2.92 11.14
N THR A 307 -1.96 2.79 10.94
CA THR A 307 -1.17 1.63 11.35
C THR A 307 -1.03 1.59 12.87
N LEU A 308 -0.77 2.73 13.53
CA LEU A 308 -0.80 2.81 15.00
C LEU A 308 -2.14 2.42 15.61
N LEU A 309 -3.25 2.87 15.02
CA LEU A 309 -4.59 2.48 15.45
C LEU A 309 -4.84 0.98 15.30
N GLU A 310 -4.34 0.35 14.22
CA GLU A 310 -4.47 -1.10 14.04
C GLU A 310 -3.53 -1.88 14.97
N ILE A 311 -2.31 -1.38 15.25
CA ILE A 311 -1.42 -1.95 16.28
C ILE A 311 -2.14 -1.93 17.63
N ASN A 312 -2.66 -0.77 18.06
CA ASN A 312 -3.46 -0.66 19.28
C ASN A 312 -4.62 -1.65 19.31
N ARG A 313 -5.41 -1.69 18.22
CA ARG A 313 -6.56 -2.58 18.11
C ARG A 313 -6.16 -4.05 18.22
N SER A 314 -5.10 -4.44 17.53
CA SER A 314 -4.66 -5.83 17.48
C SER A 314 -4.06 -6.28 18.81
N THR A 315 -3.23 -5.45 19.42
CA THR A 315 -2.64 -5.71 20.74
C THR A 315 -3.73 -5.88 21.80
N LEU A 316 -4.67 -4.93 21.91
CA LEU A 316 -5.68 -4.95 22.96
C LEU A 316 -6.75 -6.03 22.73
N LEU A 317 -7.21 -6.24 21.49
CA LEU A 317 -8.35 -7.14 21.23
C LEU A 317 -7.95 -8.55 20.80
N ARG A 318 -6.86 -8.71 20.04
CA ARG A 318 -6.44 -10.02 19.50
C ARG A 318 -5.40 -10.68 20.40
N ALA A 319 -4.31 -9.97 20.71
CA ALA A 319 -3.29 -10.47 21.63
C ALA A 319 -3.73 -10.41 23.10
N LYS A 320 -4.72 -9.57 23.43
CA LYS A 320 -5.24 -9.33 24.79
C LYS A 320 -4.14 -8.90 25.77
N LEU A 321 -3.18 -8.12 25.28
CA LEU A 321 -2.10 -7.56 26.08
C LEU A 321 -2.48 -6.15 26.53
N ILE A 322 -2.70 -5.96 27.83
CA ILE A 322 -2.99 -4.66 28.44
C ILE A 322 -1.78 -4.25 29.26
N ASP A 323 -1.03 -3.28 28.74
CA ASP A 323 0.18 -2.76 29.37
C ASP A 323 0.15 -1.23 29.40
N ASP A 324 0.54 -0.67 30.54
CA ASP A 324 0.43 0.76 30.81
C ASP A 324 1.36 1.59 29.91
N GLU A 325 2.60 1.13 29.70
CA GLU A 325 3.60 1.82 28.88
C GLU A 325 3.17 1.82 27.41
N PHE A 326 2.78 0.66 26.88
CA PHE A 326 2.29 0.53 25.50
C PHE A 326 1.08 1.43 25.23
N VAL A 327 0.09 1.43 26.13
CA VAL A 327 -1.15 2.21 26.00
C VAL A 327 -0.85 3.71 25.98
N VAL A 328 -0.02 4.15 26.93
CA VAL A 328 0.40 5.53 27.07
C VAL A 328 1.21 6.00 25.86
N LEU A 329 2.19 5.21 25.44
CA LEU A 329 3.04 5.53 24.30
C LEU A 329 2.22 5.64 23.02
N THR A 330 1.35 4.65 22.76
CA THR A 330 0.50 4.64 21.57
C THR A 330 -0.44 5.84 21.55
N PHE A 331 -1.05 6.17 22.70
CA PHE A 331 -1.90 7.35 22.81
C PHE A 331 -1.10 8.63 22.54
N ASN A 332 0.08 8.80 23.14
CA ASN A 332 0.91 9.98 22.96
C ASN A 332 1.34 10.15 21.50
N ARG A 333 1.80 9.08 20.83
CA ARG A 333 2.15 9.07 19.41
C ARG A 333 0.98 9.47 18.52
N LEU A 334 -0.24 9.00 18.82
CA LEU A 334 -1.44 9.42 18.09
C LEU A 334 -1.74 10.91 18.26
N ILE A 335 -1.52 11.47 19.46
CA ILE A 335 -1.66 12.91 19.72
C ILE A 335 -0.60 13.68 18.93
N GLU A 336 0.68 13.30 19.00
CA GLU A 336 1.78 13.95 18.26
C GLU A 336 1.53 14.01 16.75
N LEU A 337 1.06 12.91 16.16
CA LEU A 337 0.78 12.82 14.71
C LEU A 337 -0.48 13.57 14.27
N THR A 338 -1.39 13.89 15.19
CA THR A 338 -2.66 14.59 14.86
C THR A 338 -2.65 16.06 15.26
N LEU A 339 -1.95 16.38 16.34
CA LEU A 339 -1.81 17.69 16.95
C LEU A 339 -0.31 17.98 17.17
N PRO A 340 0.48 18.16 16.10
CA PRO A 340 1.90 18.49 16.25
C PRO A 340 2.03 19.87 16.88
N ARG A 341 2.92 20.02 17.86
CA ARG A 341 3.20 21.27 18.57
C ARG A 341 3.93 22.26 17.65
N ASN A 342 3.18 22.90 16.75
CA ASN A 342 3.69 23.90 15.81
C ASN A 342 3.63 25.33 16.38
N SER A 343 2.86 25.55 17.45
CA SER A 343 2.79 26.82 18.20
C SER A 343 2.68 26.56 19.70
N ASN A 344 2.86 27.60 20.51
CA ASN A 344 2.71 27.53 21.98
C ASN A 344 1.24 27.38 22.43
N SER A 345 0.27 27.39 21.51
CA SER A 345 -1.17 27.39 21.83
C SER A 345 -1.87 26.12 21.34
N PHE A 346 -2.28 25.24 22.27
CA PHE A 346 -3.09 24.06 21.97
C PHE A 346 -4.33 24.41 21.13
N ASN A 347 -4.98 25.53 21.44
CA ASN A 347 -6.24 25.90 20.78
C ASN A 347 -6.04 26.18 19.28
N GLU A 348 -4.94 26.82 18.90
CA GLU A 348 -4.64 27.09 17.48
C GLU A 348 -4.40 25.80 16.70
N THR A 349 -3.52 24.94 17.22
CA THR A 349 -3.24 23.62 16.63
C THR A 349 -4.52 22.78 16.56
N PHE A 350 -5.31 22.80 17.63
CA PHE A 350 -6.57 22.06 17.71
C PHE A 350 -7.59 22.55 16.69
N GLN A 351 -7.77 23.86 16.49
CA GLN A 351 -8.74 24.34 15.50
C GLN A 351 -8.34 23.92 14.07
N ALA A 352 -7.05 23.92 13.74
CA ALA A 352 -6.56 23.48 12.44
C ALA A 352 -6.78 21.98 12.19
N SER A 353 -6.52 21.13 13.19
CA SER A 353 -6.57 19.67 13.05
C SER A 353 -7.84 19.01 13.62
N LYS A 354 -8.81 19.80 14.07
CA LYS A 354 -10.00 19.35 14.82
C LYS A 354 -10.69 18.12 14.26
N LYS A 355 -10.94 18.11 12.94
CA LYS A 355 -11.66 17.03 12.26
C LYS A 355 -10.86 15.73 12.28
N ASP A 356 -9.57 15.81 12.01
CA ASP A 356 -8.67 14.66 11.97
C ASP A 356 -8.44 14.09 13.37
N PHE A 357 -8.16 14.96 14.35
CA PHE A 357 -8.07 14.59 15.76
C PHE A 357 -9.30 13.82 16.24
N HIS A 358 -10.51 14.35 16.01
CA HIS A 358 -11.74 13.67 16.43
C HIS A 358 -11.94 12.33 15.72
N LYS A 359 -11.49 12.18 14.47
CA LYS A 359 -11.56 10.90 13.74
C LYS A 359 -10.63 9.86 14.37
N VAL A 360 -9.42 10.26 14.75
CA VAL A 360 -8.44 9.38 15.41
C VAL A 360 -8.91 8.99 16.80
N ILE A 361 -9.33 9.95 17.64
CA ILE A 361 -9.83 9.63 18.98
C ILE A 361 -11.07 8.77 18.93
N ARG A 362 -11.97 8.98 17.96
CA ARG A 362 -13.13 8.10 17.76
C ARG A 362 -12.70 6.66 17.45
N SER A 363 -11.72 6.48 16.57
CA SER A 363 -11.22 5.14 16.19
C SER A 363 -10.53 4.43 17.36
N TYR A 364 -9.75 5.19 18.13
CA TYR A 364 -9.12 4.71 19.36
C TYR A 364 -10.17 4.31 20.40
N SER A 365 -11.14 5.18 20.66
CA SER A 365 -12.22 4.96 21.62
C SER A 365 -13.16 3.81 21.23
N GLN A 366 -13.35 3.57 19.93
CA GLN A 366 -14.08 2.41 19.45
C GLN A 366 -13.39 1.11 19.88
N THR A 367 -12.06 1.05 19.82
CA THR A 367 -11.29 -0.10 20.32
C THR A 367 -11.48 -0.26 21.84
N LEU A 368 -11.37 0.83 22.59
CA LEU A 368 -11.56 0.83 24.05
C LEU A 368 -12.99 0.44 24.48
N SER A 369 -14.00 0.62 23.63
CA SER A 369 -15.36 0.19 23.94
C SER A 369 -15.59 -1.33 23.85
N LEU A 370 -14.61 -2.07 23.31
CA LEU A 370 -14.71 -3.52 23.05
C LEU A 370 -14.00 -4.38 24.11
N ILE A 371 -13.26 -3.78 25.03
CA ILE A 371 -12.52 -4.50 26.10
C ILE A 371 -13.38 -4.67 27.37
N SER A 372 -12.86 -5.43 28.34
CA SER A 372 -13.54 -5.64 29.62
C SER A 372 -13.57 -4.36 30.47
N ALA A 373 -14.47 -4.29 31.45
CA ALA A 373 -14.55 -3.14 32.35
C ALA A 373 -13.26 -2.96 33.17
N ALA A 374 -12.63 -4.06 33.60
CA ALA A 374 -11.38 -4.03 34.34
C ALA A 374 -10.22 -3.47 33.49
N ASP A 375 -10.09 -3.95 32.25
CA ASP A 375 -9.05 -3.47 31.32
C ASP A 375 -9.27 -2.00 30.96
N LEU A 376 -10.52 -1.60 30.73
CA LEU A 376 -10.84 -0.20 30.46
C LEU A 376 -10.49 0.70 31.65
N SER A 377 -10.78 0.26 32.88
CA SER A 377 -10.39 1.00 34.09
C SER A 377 -8.89 1.16 34.21
N GLN A 378 -8.12 0.09 33.96
CA GLN A 378 -6.67 0.15 33.95
C GLN A 378 -6.19 1.17 32.92
N ILE A 379 -6.61 1.03 31.65
CA ILE A 379 -6.24 1.95 30.57
C ILE A 379 -6.56 3.41 30.90
N LEU A 380 -7.78 3.70 31.36
CA LEU A 380 -8.18 5.07 31.67
C LEU A 380 -7.39 5.66 32.84
N ASN A 381 -7.05 4.85 33.86
CA ASN A 381 -6.19 5.28 34.96
C ASN A 381 -4.77 5.56 34.47
N SER A 382 -4.21 4.71 33.62
CA SER A 382 -2.86 4.84 33.08
C SER A 382 -2.76 6.09 32.19
N LEU A 383 -3.73 6.31 31.31
CA LEU A 383 -3.85 7.55 30.53
C LEU A 383 -4.00 8.78 31.42
N HIS A 384 -4.81 8.71 32.48
CA HIS A 384 -5.01 9.84 33.39
C HIS A 384 -3.74 10.22 34.14
N LYS A 385 -2.99 9.23 34.64
CA LYS A 385 -1.69 9.43 35.30
C LYS A 385 -0.69 10.04 34.32
N PHE A 386 -0.59 9.47 33.13
CA PHE A 386 0.34 9.93 32.11
C PHE A 386 0.06 11.35 31.63
N ILE A 387 -1.19 11.71 31.33
CA ILE A 387 -1.54 13.06 30.86
C ILE A 387 -1.18 14.14 31.89
N LYS A 388 -1.08 13.78 33.17
CA LYS A 388 -0.61 14.67 34.24
C LYS A 388 0.90 14.71 34.42
N SER A 389 1.64 13.77 33.83
CA SER A 389 3.10 13.68 33.91
C SER A 389 3.79 14.68 32.97
N GLU A 390 5.07 14.95 33.23
CA GLU A 390 5.92 15.82 32.41
C GLU A 390 6.22 15.21 31.03
N SER A 391 6.14 13.89 30.90
CA SER A 391 6.37 13.17 29.64
C SER A 391 5.25 13.35 28.62
N PHE A 392 4.12 13.96 29.00
CA PHE A 392 3.00 14.16 28.09
C PHE A 392 3.22 15.35 27.14
N HIS A 393 2.85 15.18 25.87
CA HIS A 393 3.05 16.17 24.80
C HIS A 393 2.52 17.58 25.13
N TYR A 394 1.38 17.67 25.84
CA TYR A 394 0.77 18.92 26.29
C TYR A 394 0.73 19.05 27.83
N HIS A 395 1.77 18.60 28.53
CA HIS A 395 1.80 18.59 30.00
C HIS A 395 1.57 19.98 30.64
N GLU A 396 2.05 21.06 30.00
CA GLU A 396 1.94 22.44 30.48
C GLU A 396 0.55 23.06 30.32
N ASP A 397 -0.37 22.46 29.56
CA ASP A 397 -1.70 23.02 29.28
C ASP A 397 -2.80 22.25 30.07
N PRO A 398 -3.30 22.78 31.19
CA PRO A 398 -4.35 22.13 31.98
C PRO A 398 -5.67 21.94 31.21
N LEU A 399 -5.99 22.85 30.28
CA LEU A 399 -7.23 22.81 29.50
C LEU A 399 -7.16 21.70 28.45
N ALA A 400 -6.01 21.57 27.77
CA ALA A 400 -5.75 20.47 26.85
C ALA A 400 -5.87 19.11 27.58
N ARG A 401 -5.25 18.99 28.76
CA ARG A 401 -5.29 17.77 29.58
C ARG A 401 -6.72 17.35 29.97
N ASP A 402 -7.53 18.26 30.50
CA ASP A 402 -8.94 17.94 30.85
C ASP A 402 -9.76 17.63 29.59
N TYR A 403 -9.53 18.38 28.50
CA TYR A 403 -10.24 18.17 27.24
C TYR A 403 -9.97 16.80 26.61
N LEU A 404 -8.71 16.37 26.55
CA LEU A 404 -8.34 15.08 25.96
C LEU A 404 -8.97 13.92 26.73
N MET A 405 -8.86 13.92 28.06
CA MET A 405 -9.52 12.91 28.90
C MET A 405 -11.04 12.95 28.74
N LYS A 406 -11.63 14.14 28.66
CA LYS A 406 -13.06 14.31 28.39
C LYS A 406 -13.47 13.68 27.07
N VAL A 407 -12.73 13.90 25.99
CA VAL A 407 -13.10 13.41 24.65
C VAL A 407 -12.93 11.90 24.57
N VAL A 408 -11.82 11.34 25.07
CA VAL A 408 -11.59 9.89 25.10
C VAL A 408 -12.69 9.18 25.88
N CYS A 409 -13.00 9.66 27.10
CA CYS A 409 -14.09 9.09 27.88
C CYS A 409 -15.43 9.23 27.14
N ASN A 410 -15.77 10.41 26.64
CA ASN A 410 -17.05 10.62 25.96
C ASN A 410 -17.25 9.72 24.75
N GLU A 411 -16.29 9.64 23.82
CA GLU A 411 -16.43 8.79 22.64
C GLU A 411 -16.49 7.31 23.05
N THR A 412 -15.69 6.87 24.02
CA THR A 412 -15.68 5.47 24.50
C THR A 412 -17.04 5.07 25.09
N PHE A 413 -17.58 5.87 26.02
CA PHE A 413 -18.88 5.61 26.63
C PHE A 413 -20.05 5.80 25.66
N HIS A 414 -19.92 6.66 24.65
CA HIS A 414 -20.89 6.74 23.55
C HIS A 414 -20.97 5.44 22.75
N PHE A 415 -19.84 4.80 22.44
CA PHE A 415 -19.84 3.48 21.78
C PHE A 415 -20.39 2.39 22.70
N LEU A 416 -19.98 2.37 23.98
CA LEU A 416 -20.52 1.43 24.96
C LEU A 416 -22.05 1.51 25.04
N LYS A 417 -22.61 2.72 25.14
CA LYS A 417 -24.07 2.95 25.15
C LYS A 417 -24.76 2.36 23.91
N ARG A 418 -24.15 2.47 22.73
CA ARG A 418 -24.73 1.93 21.48
C ARG A 418 -24.67 0.42 21.40
N SER A 419 -23.70 -0.20 22.06
CA SER A 419 -23.42 -1.63 21.97
C SER A 419 -24.09 -2.48 23.06
N LYS A 420 -24.60 -1.86 24.13
CA LYS A 420 -25.10 -2.54 25.33
C LYS A 420 -26.57 -2.17 25.59
N SER A 421 -27.30 -3.07 26.24
CA SER A 421 -28.61 -2.73 26.82
C SER A 421 -28.45 -1.63 27.88
N SER A 422 -29.53 -0.90 28.19
CA SER A 422 -29.48 0.17 29.20
C SER A 422 -29.02 -0.35 30.57
N GLN A 423 -29.43 -1.56 30.97
CA GLN A 423 -29.03 -2.16 32.24
C GLN A 423 -27.55 -2.58 32.23
N ASP A 424 -27.11 -3.28 31.18
CA ASP A 424 -25.71 -3.70 31.06
C ASP A 424 -24.77 -2.50 30.96
N PHE A 425 -25.21 -1.42 30.33
CA PHE A 425 -24.44 -0.18 30.24
C PHE A 425 -24.22 0.46 31.61
N VAL A 426 -25.24 0.49 32.47
CA VAL A 426 -25.12 0.99 33.84
C VAL A 426 -24.19 0.11 34.66
N LEU A 427 -24.36 -1.22 34.61
CA LEU A 427 -23.52 -2.17 35.35
C LEU A 427 -22.06 -2.10 34.92
N TYR A 428 -21.81 -2.06 33.61
CA TYR A 428 -20.46 -1.91 33.07
C TYR A 428 -19.82 -0.59 33.50
N THR A 429 -20.55 0.53 33.38
CA THR A 429 -20.04 1.84 33.79
C THR A 429 -19.77 1.91 35.30
N HIS A 430 -20.61 1.26 36.10
CA HIS A 430 -20.43 1.13 37.54
C HIS A 430 -19.14 0.37 37.87
N GLN A 431 -18.90 -0.79 37.26
CA GLN A 431 -17.65 -1.54 37.42
C GLN A 431 -16.44 -0.68 37.06
N VAL A 432 -16.50 0.07 35.95
CA VAL A 432 -15.40 0.95 35.55
C VAL A 432 -15.17 2.06 36.59
N SER A 433 -16.24 2.64 37.13
CA SER A 433 -16.18 3.70 38.14
C SER A 433 -15.68 3.23 39.51
N GLN A 434 -15.94 1.98 39.90
CA GLN A 434 -15.43 1.44 41.17
C GLN A 434 -13.91 1.33 41.16
N SER A 435 -13.34 1.02 40.00
CA SER A 435 -11.90 0.89 39.80
C SER A 435 -11.22 2.19 39.37
N THR A 436 -11.97 3.27 39.14
CA THR A 436 -11.43 4.57 38.68
C THR A 436 -12.10 5.75 39.38
N ASN A 437 -11.34 6.67 39.97
CA ASN A 437 -11.91 7.91 40.52
C ASN A 437 -11.94 9.06 39.50
N LEU A 438 -12.21 8.73 38.23
CA LEU A 438 -12.12 9.69 37.14
C LEU A 438 -13.42 10.48 36.98
N LYS A 439 -13.31 11.82 36.97
CA LYS A 439 -14.43 12.74 36.78
C LYS A 439 -15.33 12.36 35.61
N TRP A 440 -14.75 12.06 34.45
CA TRP A 440 -15.52 11.79 33.24
C TRP A 440 -16.16 10.38 33.22
N VAL A 441 -15.61 9.41 33.96
CA VAL A 441 -16.25 8.10 34.17
C VAL A 441 -17.48 8.26 35.07
N ASN A 442 -17.34 8.97 36.20
CA ASN A 442 -18.46 9.25 37.10
C ASN A 442 -19.55 10.08 36.43
N TYR A 443 -19.18 11.02 35.56
CA TYR A 443 -20.14 11.73 34.71
C TYR A 443 -21.00 10.74 33.90
N TRP A 444 -20.38 9.75 33.25
CA TRP A 444 -21.11 8.73 32.50
C TRP A 444 -21.90 7.77 33.37
N LEU A 445 -21.43 7.44 34.57
CA LEU A 445 -22.19 6.65 35.53
C LEU A 445 -23.52 7.33 35.88
N PHE A 446 -23.46 8.58 36.37
CA PHE A 446 -24.66 9.33 36.73
C PHE A 446 -25.60 9.51 35.53
N LYS A 447 -25.05 9.80 34.35
CA LYS A 447 -25.84 9.86 33.12
C LYS A 447 -26.50 8.53 32.80
N SER A 448 -25.79 7.40 32.90
CA SER A 448 -26.30 6.06 32.58
C SER A 448 -27.45 5.65 33.51
N MET A 449 -27.34 5.94 34.82
CA MET A 449 -28.38 5.66 35.79
C MET A 449 -29.69 6.37 35.41
N VAL A 450 -29.60 7.65 35.05
CA VAL A 450 -30.76 8.46 34.64
C VAL A 450 -31.29 8.08 33.26
N LEU A 451 -30.44 7.63 32.35
CA LEU A 451 -30.88 7.10 31.05
C LEU A 451 -31.74 5.85 31.20
N GLN A 452 -31.42 4.99 32.17
CA GLN A 452 -32.18 3.78 32.47
C GLN A 452 -33.47 4.11 33.22
N ASP A 453 -33.39 4.95 34.24
CA ASP A 453 -34.50 5.33 35.13
C ASP A 453 -34.40 6.81 35.48
N TYR A 454 -35.29 7.64 34.92
CA TYR A 454 -35.22 9.09 35.07
C TYR A 454 -35.48 9.55 36.51
N GLU A 455 -36.22 8.78 37.31
CA GLU A 455 -36.51 9.13 38.71
C GLU A 455 -35.26 9.12 39.58
N LYS A 456 -34.23 8.35 39.18
CA LYS A 456 -32.93 8.36 39.86
C LYS A 456 -32.30 9.75 39.89
N ALA A 457 -32.64 10.64 38.96
CA ALA A 457 -32.17 12.02 39.00
C ALA A 457 -32.58 12.72 40.31
N ILE A 458 -33.84 12.56 40.74
CA ILE A 458 -34.37 13.14 41.99
C ILE A 458 -33.78 12.40 43.20
N LYS A 459 -33.79 11.05 43.17
CA LYS A 459 -33.25 10.22 44.27
C LYS A 459 -31.77 10.55 44.56
N LEU A 460 -30.98 10.84 43.51
CA LEU A 460 -29.59 11.26 43.66
C LEU A 460 -29.48 12.65 44.32
N VAL A 461 -30.35 13.60 43.97
CA VAL A 461 -30.37 14.92 44.61
C VAL A 461 -30.70 14.80 46.09
N GLU A 462 -31.68 13.97 46.44
CA GLU A 462 -32.06 13.69 47.83
C GLU A 462 -30.95 12.98 48.61
N LEU A 463 -30.26 12.01 47.99
CA LEU A 463 -29.15 11.27 48.60
C LEU A 463 -27.96 12.19 48.94
N TYR A 464 -27.70 13.19 48.12
CA TYR A 464 -26.57 14.13 48.30
C TYR A 464 -27.00 15.48 48.90
N LYS A 465 -28.21 15.58 49.47
CA LYS A 465 -28.72 16.85 50.04
C LYS A 465 -27.84 17.42 51.15
N ASP A 466 -27.23 16.55 51.96
CA ASP A 466 -26.38 16.95 53.09
C ASP A 466 -24.96 17.34 52.61
N GLU A 467 -24.55 16.87 51.42
CA GLU A 467 -23.27 17.20 50.79
C GLU A 467 -23.39 17.59 49.30
N PRO A 468 -24.05 18.70 48.95
CA PRO A 468 -24.37 19.05 47.56
C PRO A 468 -23.13 19.17 46.65
N LYS A 469 -21.98 19.56 47.22
CA LYS A 469 -20.72 19.73 46.49
C LYS A 469 -20.25 18.46 45.78
N GLN A 470 -20.58 17.27 46.30
CA GLN A 470 -20.17 16.00 45.70
C GLN A 470 -20.86 15.75 44.35
N LEU A 471 -22.17 16.03 44.28
CA LEU A 471 -22.98 15.81 43.08
C LEU A 471 -23.02 17.03 42.14
N GLN A 472 -22.76 18.24 42.66
CA GLN A 472 -22.82 19.51 41.92
C GLN A 472 -22.12 19.48 40.54
N LYS A 473 -20.93 18.88 40.46
CA LYS A 473 -20.14 18.76 39.22
C LYS A 473 -20.72 17.78 38.19
N TYR A 474 -21.67 16.94 38.59
CA TYR A 474 -22.31 15.91 37.77
C TYR A 474 -23.76 16.21 37.43
N ILE A 475 -24.35 17.29 37.95
CA ILE A 475 -25.68 17.76 37.54
C ILE A 475 -25.82 17.86 36.01
N PRO A 476 -24.79 18.32 35.25
CA PRO A 476 -24.92 18.33 33.80
C PRO A 476 -25.10 16.95 33.16
N ALA A 477 -24.64 15.88 33.82
CA ALA A 477 -24.83 14.50 33.39
C ALA A 477 -26.26 14.03 33.64
N LEU A 478 -26.84 14.37 34.80
CA LEU A 478 -28.24 14.06 35.14
C LEU A 478 -29.20 14.73 34.15
N ILE A 479 -29.02 16.03 33.89
CA ILE A 479 -29.82 16.77 32.88
C ILE A 479 -29.68 16.11 31.50
N SER A 480 -28.45 15.77 31.09
CA SER A 480 -28.24 15.08 29.81
C SER A 480 -28.90 13.71 29.78
N GLY A 481 -28.92 12.99 30.90
CA GLY A 481 -29.65 11.73 31.08
C GLY A 481 -31.15 11.91 30.87
N ILE A 482 -31.76 12.91 31.50
CA ILE A 482 -33.20 13.22 31.34
C ILE A 482 -33.53 13.54 29.88
N ILE A 483 -32.77 14.45 29.25
CA ILE A 483 -32.98 14.88 27.86
C ILE A 483 -32.94 13.69 26.89
N HIS A 484 -32.10 12.69 27.16
CA HIS A 484 -31.88 11.54 26.29
C HIS A 484 -32.54 10.24 26.80
N ASN A 485 -33.38 10.32 27.84
CA ASN A 485 -34.11 9.17 28.35
C ASN A 485 -35.21 8.77 27.34
N GLU A 486 -35.30 7.48 27.02
CA GLU A 486 -36.23 6.97 26.00
C GLU A 486 -37.64 6.73 26.54
N ASN A 487 -37.80 6.60 27.87
CA ASN A 487 -39.08 6.41 28.55
C ASN A 487 -39.88 7.71 28.71
N LEU A 488 -39.27 8.86 28.46
CA LEU A 488 -39.92 10.17 28.51
C LEU A 488 -40.13 10.71 27.08
N ASP A 489 -41.37 11.01 26.72
CA ASP A 489 -41.66 11.83 25.55
C ASP A 489 -41.17 13.28 25.75
N THR A 490 -41.18 14.10 24.69
CA THR A 490 -40.68 15.48 24.73
C THR A 490 -41.34 16.32 25.83
N MET A 491 -42.67 16.21 25.99
CA MET A 491 -43.38 17.01 26.99
C MET A 491 -43.07 16.56 28.41
N LYS A 492 -43.06 15.24 28.64
CA LYS A 492 -42.66 14.67 29.93
C LYS A 492 -41.23 15.00 30.29
N LYS A 493 -40.31 15.07 29.31
CA LYS A 493 -38.94 15.57 29.52
C LYS A 493 -38.92 17.00 30.04
N LEU A 494 -39.69 17.90 29.42
CA LEU A 494 -39.74 19.31 29.84
C LEU A 494 -40.32 19.47 31.25
N VAL A 495 -41.44 18.80 31.53
CA VAL A 495 -42.08 18.83 32.85
C VAL A 495 -41.16 18.25 33.91
N PHE A 496 -40.56 17.09 33.64
CA PHE A 496 -39.66 16.45 34.60
C PHE A 496 -38.37 17.26 34.81
N LEU A 497 -37.85 17.92 33.77
CA LEU A 497 -36.72 18.85 33.93
C LEU A 497 -37.07 20.01 34.87
N ASP A 498 -38.28 20.57 34.79
CA ASP A 498 -38.71 21.60 35.73
C ASP A 498 -38.77 21.07 37.16
N THR A 499 -39.41 19.91 37.37
CA THR A 499 -39.45 19.25 38.68
C THR A 499 -38.04 19.00 39.22
N PHE A 500 -37.12 18.52 38.38
CA PHE A 500 -35.74 18.29 38.74
C PHE A 500 -35.00 19.58 39.11
N MET A 501 -35.19 20.66 38.34
CA MET A 501 -34.57 21.95 38.66
C MET A 501 -35.11 22.56 39.96
N THR A 502 -36.41 22.42 40.24
CA THR A 502 -37.00 22.83 41.52
C THR A 502 -36.43 22.01 42.67
N SER A 503 -36.34 20.68 42.52
CA SER A 503 -35.75 19.79 43.51
C SER A 503 -34.28 20.15 43.82
N LEU A 504 -33.48 20.47 42.78
CA LEU A 504 -32.11 20.94 42.97
C LEU A 504 -32.05 22.21 43.83
N PHE A 505 -32.88 23.21 43.51
CA PHE A 505 -32.91 24.46 44.26
C PHE A 505 -33.34 24.25 45.72
N GLN A 506 -34.37 23.44 45.95
CA GLN A 506 -34.87 23.13 47.29
C GLN A 506 -33.84 22.39 48.15
N ASN A 507 -32.98 21.57 47.54
CA ASN A 507 -31.92 20.82 48.23
C ASN A 507 -30.57 21.55 48.22
N GLY A 508 -30.54 22.86 47.96
CA GLY A 508 -29.33 23.69 48.10
C GLY A 508 -28.29 23.55 46.98
N PHE A 509 -28.66 22.97 45.83
CA PHE A 509 -27.77 22.89 44.67
C PHE A 509 -27.83 24.17 43.82
N ASN A 510 -26.66 24.74 43.54
CA ASN A 510 -26.52 25.92 42.67
C ASN A 510 -26.21 25.46 41.24
N ASN A 511 -27.23 25.21 40.42
CA ASN A 511 -27.00 24.81 39.03
C ASN A 511 -27.83 25.61 38.02
N ILE A 512 -27.19 25.93 36.89
CA ILE A 512 -27.83 26.54 35.72
C ILE A 512 -27.69 25.58 34.55
N ILE A 513 -28.76 25.39 33.78
CA ILE A 513 -28.71 24.60 32.54
C ILE A 513 -27.70 25.25 31.58
N GLN A 514 -26.72 24.47 31.14
CA GLN A 514 -25.61 24.97 30.32
C GLN A 514 -26.02 25.13 28.85
N PRO A 515 -25.36 26.04 28.09
CA PRO A 515 -25.68 26.29 26.68
C PRO A 515 -25.73 25.03 25.80
N LYS A 516 -24.85 24.06 26.04
CA LYS A 516 -24.84 22.78 25.31
C LYS A 516 -26.13 21.98 25.50
N GLN A 517 -26.62 21.89 26.74
CA GLN A 517 -27.83 21.13 27.07
C GLN A 517 -29.07 21.83 26.53
N ILE A 518 -29.08 23.16 26.56
CA ILE A 518 -30.13 23.98 25.95
C ILE A 518 -30.19 23.74 24.44
N HIS A 519 -29.03 23.71 23.77
CA HIS A 519 -28.97 23.41 22.35
C HIS A 519 -29.49 21.99 22.05
N GLU A 520 -29.11 20.99 22.84
CA GLU A 520 -29.64 19.61 22.73
C GLU A 520 -31.17 19.58 22.90
N LEU A 521 -31.69 20.30 23.89
CA LEU A 521 -33.12 20.39 24.16
C LEU A 521 -33.90 21.07 23.03
N ILE A 522 -33.39 22.19 22.50
CA ILE A 522 -34.01 22.90 21.36
C ILE A 522 -34.01 22.02 20.11
N MET A 523 -32.94 21.27 19.86
CA MET A 523 -32.88 20.33 18.73
C MET A 523 -33.88 19.18 18.89
N LEU A 524 -34.04 18.67 20.12
CA LEU A 524 -35.04 17.64 20.44
C LEU A 524 -36.46 18.17 20.14
N ILE A 525 -36.80 19.35 20.65
CA ILE A 525 -38.07 20.03 20.40
C ILE A 525 -38.31 20.22 18.89
N ARG A 526 -37.31 20.73 18.16
CA ARG A 526 -37.41 20.97 16.70
C ARG A 526 -37.66 19.67 15.93
N ASN A 527 -36.98 18.59 16.30
CA ASN A 527 -37.16 17.30 15.64
C ASN A 527 -38.54 16.69 15.91
N ASP A 528 -39.06 16.88 17.12
CA ASP A 528 -40.40 16.41 17.49
C ASP A 528 -41.49 17.16 16.70
N ILE A 529 -41.39 18.50 16.62
CA ILE A 529 -42.30 19.34 15.83
C ILE A 529 -42.29 18.95 14.35
N LYS A 530 -41.11 18.62 13.79
CA LYS A 530 -41.00 18.16 12.39
C LYS A 530 -41.68 16.82 12.16
N LYS A 531 -41.64 15.90 13.14
CA LYS A 531 -42.24 14.56 13.04
C LYS A 531 -43.75 14.57 13.26
N SER A 532 -44.24 15.40 14.19
CA SER A 532 -45.66 15.41 14.58
C SER A 532 -46.54 16.26 13.65
N GLY A 533 -45.96 17.00 12.69
CA GLY A 533 -46.69 17.88 11.76
C GLY A 533 -47.42 19.06 12.42
N THR A 534 -47.37 19.16 13.74
CA THR A 534 -48.09 20.15 14.56
C THR A 534 -47.15 21.29 14.91
N SER A 535 -47.12 22.33 14.07
CA SER A 535 -46.27 23.52 14.21
C SER A 535 -46.55 24.39 15.45
N ASN A 536 -47.53 24.01 16.28
CA ASN A 536 -48.12 24.85 17.32
C ASN A 536 -48.40 24.10 18.63
N ASN A 537 -47.42 23.39 19.19
CA ASN A 537 -47.52 23.03 20.61
C ASN A 537 -47.31 24.29 21.48
N LEU A 538 -48.41 25.01 21.75
CA LEU A 538 -48.43 26.28 22.49
C LEU A 538 -47.72 26.16 23.84
N HIS A 539 -47.80 24.98 24.47
CA HIS A 539 -47.12 24.67 25.73
C HIS A 539 -45.59 24.64 25.61
N VAL A 540 -45.04 24.15 24.51
CA VAL A 540 -43.58 24.15 24.30
C VAL A 540 -43.08 25.57 24.06
N LYS A 541 -43.85 26.38 23.31
CA LYS A 541 -43.54 27.80 23.09
C LYS A 541 -43.60 28.59 24.39
N SER A 542 -44.66 28.42 25.19
CA SER A 542 -44.80 29.10 26.48
C SER A 542 -43.71 28.66 27.47
N TRP A 543 -43.36 27.37 27.49
CA TRP A 543 -42.26 26.86 28.30
C TRP A 543 -40.91 27.48 27.90
N LEU A 544 -40.58 27.50 26.60
CA LEU A 544 -39.36 28.12 26.10
C LEU A 544 -39.29 29.61 26.42
N LEU A 545 -40.38 30.35 26.24
CA LEU A 545 -40.44 31.79 26.58
C LEU A 545 -40.21 32.01 28.07
N LYS A 546 -40.89 31.24 28.93
CA LYS A 546 -40.68 31.27 30.38
C LYS A 546 -39.20 31.04 30.73
N LYS A 547 -38.57 30.02 30.14
CA LYS A 547 -37.14 29.71 30.39
C LYS A 547 -36.17 30.73 29.84
N CYS A 548 -36.48 31.40 28.74
CA CYS A 548 -35.68 32.52 28.25
C CYS A 548 -35.65 33.70 29.22
N HIS A 549 -36.77 33.97 29.90
CA HIS A 549 -36.81 35.00 30.93
C HIS A 549 -36.06 34.58 32.21
N GLU A 550 -36.12 33.30 32.58
CA GLU A 550 -35.48 32.76 33.79
C GLU A 550 -33.96 32.51 33.63
N ASN A 551 -33.46 32.30 32.40
CA ASN A 551 -32.08 31.89 32.16
C ASN A 551 -31.47 32.50 30.90
N LYS A 552 -30.49 33.41 31.09
CA LYS A 552 -29.77 34.11 30.01
C LYS A 552 -29.11 33.17 28.99
N ASN A 553 -28.73 31.95 29.37
CA ASN A 553 -28.15 30.99 28.44
C ASN A 553 -29.15 30.54 27.36
N PHE A 554 -30.45 30.49 27.68
CA PHE A 554 -31.49 30.14 26.70
C PHE A 554 -31.58 31.21 25.61
N GLN A 555 -31.54 32.47 26.00
CA GLN A 555 -31.54 33.60 25.08
C GLN A 555 -30.32 33.56 24.14
N GLN A 556 -29.12 33.37 24.69
CA GLN A 556 -27.88 33.30 23.89
C GLN A 556 -27.90 32.15 22.86
N VAL A 557 -28.38 30.96 23.25
CA VAL A 557 -28.45 29.81 22.34
C VAL A 557 -29.45 30.06 21.23
N LEU A 558 -30.64 30.60 21.53
CA LEU A 558 -31.65 30.93 20.52
C LEU A 558 -31.16 31.99 19.54
N GLU A 559 -30.52 33.06 20.02
CA GLU A 559 -29.90 34.08 19.17
C GLU A 559 -28.85 33.47 18.23
N SER A 560 -28.01 32.55 18.74
CA SER A 560 -26.99 31.87 17.94
C SER A 560 -27.59 30.96 16.84
N LEU A 561 -28.69 30.26 17.15
CA LEU A 561 -29.40 29.41 16.19
C LEU A 561 -30.09 30.23 15.11
N ASN A 562 -30.75 31.33 15.49
CA ASN A 562 -31.38 32.26 14.55
C ASN A 562 -30.35 32.89 13.61
N ARG A 563 -29.15 33.25 14.10
CA ARG A 563 -28.04 33.76 13.25
C ARG A 563 -27.58 32.72 12.24
N LYS A 564 -27.48 31.44 12.62
CA LYS A 564 -27.12 30.35 11.70
C LYS A 564 -28.18 30.10 10.64
N GLU A 565 -29.47 30.18 10.98
CA GLU A 565 -30.57 30.02 10.03
C GLU A 565 -30.63 31.16 9.03
N LYS A 566 -30.47 32.41 9.48
CA LYS A 566 -30.36 33.57 8.58
C LYS A 566 -29.21 33.42 7.59
N ARG A 567 -28.04 32.95 8.04
CA ARG A 567 -26.88 32.68 7.15
C ARG A 567 -27.16 31.56 6.14
N LYS A 568 -27.89 30.50 6.52
CA LYS A 568 -28.27 29.41 5.61
C LYS A 568 -29.36 29.79 4.61
N ALA A 569 -30.20 30.78 4.91
CA ALA A 569 -31.21 31.29 3.99
C ALA A 569 -30.65 32.33 3.00
N MET A 570 -29.42 32.81 3.22
CA MET A 570 -28.70 33.75 2.36
C MET A 570 -27.72 33.06 1.38
N VAL A 571 -27.58 31.73 1.48
CA VAL A 571 -26.81 30.86 0.56
C VAL A 571 -27.81 29.97 -0.14
#